data_AF-A0A5P1X3P6-F1
#
_entry.id   AF-A0A5P1X3P6-F1
#
_cell.length_a   1.000
_cell.length_b   1.000
_cell.length_c   1.000
_cell.angle_alpha   90.00
_cell.angle_beta   90.00
_cell.angle_gamma   90.00
#
_symmetry.space_group_name_H-M   'P 1'
#
loop_
_entity.id
_entity.type
_entity.pdbx_description
1 polymer ?
#
loop_
_entity_poly.entity_id
_entity_poly.type
_entity_poly.pdbx_seq_one_letter_code
_entity_poly.pdbx_strand_id
1 'polypeptide(L)'
;MAKRRRKKYRPTNFLFNRGHLKWKNLFVLLLAFFLVGYGVYELHQIRVEQEARAKMPSAKEQFIASVKPEAQAMMKQHHVYASITIAQAILESNWGKSTLAAKYYNLFGVKSDDPNNSKVLRTQEYVNGEWITINGRFQVYASWNASIDDHALLMVNGTTYNSQQYAQVIAATSYQDAAQALQNAGYATDPTYASKLISIIQKYKLDQYDS
;
A
#
# COMPACT_ATOMS: atom_id res chain seq x y z
N MET A 1 6.22 15.23 94.41
CA MET A 1 6.77 15.21 93.02
C MET A 1 6.35 13.92 92.31
N ALA A 2 5.36 13.97 91.40
CA ALA A 2 4.94 12.79 90.62
C ALA A 2 5.67 12.77 89.26
N LYS A 3 6.54 11.77 89.04
CA LYS A 3 7.23 11.56 87.75
C LYS A 3 6.22 11.10 86.69
N ARG A 4 5.86 12.00 85.77
CA ARG A 4 5.12 11.66 84.54
C ARG A 4 5.94 10.68 83.68
N ARG A 5 5.53 9.41 83.63
CA ARG A 5 6.09 8.42 82.70
C ARG A 5 5.74 8.81 81.26
N ARG A 6 6.73 9.15 80.44
CA ARG A 6 6.57 9.31 78.99
C ARG A 6 6.28 7.94 78.37
N LYS A 7 5.09 7.78 77.75
CA LYS A 7 4.75 6.59 76.96
C LYS A 7 5.71 6.50 75.77
N LYS A 8 6.48 5.42 75.70
CA LYS A 8 7.37 5.09 74.57
C LYS A 8 6.50 4.82 73.33
N TYR A 9 6.57 5.68 72.31
CA TYR A 9 5.92 5.42 71.03
C TYR A 9 6.56 4.19 70.39
N ARG A 10 5.78 3.12 70.22
CA ARG A 10 6.19 1.96 69.43
C ARG A 10 5.52 2.09 68.06
N PRO A 11 6.28 2.19 66.96
CA PRO A 11 5.67 2.24 65.64
C PRO A 11 4.87 0.95 65.45
N THR A 12 3.56 1.08 65.27
CA THR A 12 2.72 -0.07 64.96
C THR A 12 3.07 -0.54 63.57
N ASN A 13 3.57 -1.77 63.46
CA ASN A 13 3.90 -2.32 62.16
C ASN A 13 2.60 -2.42 61.34
N PHE A 14 2.55 -1.72 60.21
CA PHE A 14 1.32 -1.60 59.42
C PHE A 14 0.84 -3.00 59.01
N LEU A 15 1.78 -3.80 58.47
CA LEU A 15 1.55 -5.13 57.89
C LEU A 15 1.33 -6.25 58.92
N PHE A 16 2.04 -6.22 60.04
CA PHE A 16 2.11 -7.34 60.99
C PHE A 16 1.56 -7.00 62.38
N ASN A 17 0.92 -7.97 63.05
CA ASN A 17 0.53 -7.91 64.46
C ASN A 17 1.04 -9.17 65.18
N ARG A 18 1.83 -9.01 66.25
CA ARG A 18 2.46 -10.13 67.00
C ARG A 18 3.16 -11.17 66.10
N GLY A 19 3.82 -10.73 65.03
CA GLY A 19 4.52 -11.63 64.09
C GLY A 19 3.66 -12.22 62.97
N HIS A 20 2.33 -12.07 63.01
CA HIS A 20 1.42 -12.56 61.97
C HIS A 20 0.89 -11.43 61.08
N LEU A 21 0.68 -11.72 59.79
CA LEU A 21 0.12 -10.75 58.83
C LEU A 21 -1.34 -10.46 59.19
N LYS A 22 -1.73 -9.17 59.23
CA LYS A 22 -3.14 -8.82 59.45
C LYS A 22 -3.94 -9.16 58.20
N TRP A 23 -5.08 -9.84 58.35
CA TRP A 23 -5.96 -10.20 57.23
C TRP A 23 -6.37 -9.00 56.37
N LYS A 24 -6.61 -7.83 56.96
CA LYS A 24 -6.90 -6.58 56.22
C LYS A 24 -5.75 -6.17 55.28
N ASN A 25 -4.51 -6.46 55.64
CA ASN A 25 -3.35 -6.16 54.81
C ASN A 25 -3.11 -7.24 53.75
N LEU A 26 -3.46 -8.50 54.03
CA LEU A 26 -3.48 -9.55 53.01
C LEU A 26 -4.42 -9.17 51.87
N PHE A 27 -5.61 -8.66 52.19
CA PHE A 27 -6.56 -8.16 51.18
C PHE A 27 -5.97 -7.02 50.34
N VAL A 28 -5.31 -6.04 50.96
CA VAL A 28 -4.62 -4.94 50.25
C VAL A 28 -3.52 -5.46 49.32
N LEU A 29 -2.73 -6.44 49.77
CA LEU A 29 -1.68 -7.05 48.95
C LEU A 29 -2.25 -7.84 47.77
N LEU A 30 -3.34 -8.59 47.97
CA LEU A 30 -4.03 -9.31 46.90
C LEU A 30 -4.63 -8.34 45.88
N LEU A 31 -5.25 -7.24 46.33
CA LEU A 31 -5.77 -6.20 45.45
C LEU A 31 -4.65 -5.55 44.63
N ALA A 32 -3.53 -5.20 45.27
CA ALA A 32 -2.36 -4.64 44.58
C ALA A 32 -1.79 -5.63 43.55
N PHE A 33 -1.69 -6.92 43.89
CA PHE A 33 -1.25 -7.97 42.96
C PHE A 33 -2.20 -8.10 41.76
N PHE A 34 -3.52 -8.09 41.98
CA PHE A 34 -4.50 -8.10 40.90
C PHE A 34 -4.41 -6.86 40.01
N LEU A 35 -4.25 -5.66 40.58
CA LEU A 35 -4.11 -4.42 39.82
C LEU A 35 -2.83 -4.40 38.97
N VAL A 36 -1.70 -4.87 39.53
CA VAL A 36 -0.45 -5.01 38.79
C VAL A 36 -0.58 -6.08 37.70
N GLY A 37 -1.18 -7.23 38.02
CA GLY A 37 -1.42 -8.30 37.05
C GLY A 37 -2.33 -7.86 35.90
N TYR A 38 -3.39 -7.11 36.20
CA TYR A 38 -4.27 -6.49 35.22
C TYR A 38 -3.52 -5.47 34.36
N GLY A 39 -2.70 -4.59 34.97
CA GLY A 39 -1.87 -3.64 34.23
C GLY A 39 -0.85 -4.32 33.30
N VAL A 40 -0.23 -5.42 33.74
CA VAL A 40 0.67 -6.23 32.90
C VAL A 40 -0.10 -6.92 31.77
N TYR A 41 -1.30 -7.44 32.05
CA TYR A 41 -2.17 -8.05 31.04
C TYR A 41 -2.57 -7.04 29.96
N GLU A 42 -3.02 -5.85 30.34
CA GLU A 42 -3.37 -4.76 29.41
C GLU A 42 -2.16 -4.32 28.57
N LEU A 43 -0.99 -4.13 29.19
CA LEU A 43 0.26 -3.82 28.46
C LEU A 43 0.63 -4.93 27.47
N HIS A 44 0.42 -6.19 27.83
CA HIS A 44 0.64 -7.31 26.93
C HIS A 44 -0.31 -7.29 25.74
N GLN A 45 -1.62 -7.03 25.96
CA GLN A 45 -2.59 -6.90 24.88
C GLN A 45 -2.26 -5.75 23.93
N ILE A 46 -1.91 -4.57 24.47
CA ILE A 46 -1.50 -3.41 23.65
C ILE A 46 -0.30 -3.76 22.77
N ARG A 47 0.70 -4.46 23.32
CA ARG A 47 1.87 -4.87 22.55
C ARG A 47 1.50 -5.86 21.43
N VAL A 48 0.67 -6.85 21.72
CA VAL A 48 0.21 -7.83 20.72
C VAL A 48 -0.55 -7.13 19.60
N GLU A 49 -1.42 -6.18 19.91
CA GLU A 49 -2.17 -5.41 18.92
C GLU A 49 -1.25 -4.52 18.06
N GLN A 50 -0.26 -3.86 18.66
CA GLN A 50 0.74 -3.07 17.94
C GLN A 50 1.57 -3.94 16.98
N GLU A 51 2.03 -5.11 17.43
CA GLU A 51 2.76 -6.06 16.59
C GLU A 51 1.89 -6.59 15.45
N ALA A 52 0.61 -6.88 15.70
CA ALA A 52 -0.34 -7.28 14.66
C ALA A 52 -0.54 -6.16 13.63
N ARG A 53 -0.76 -4.92 14.08
CA ARG A 53 -0.92 -3.75 13.20
C ARG A 53 0.34 -3.44 12.39
N ALA A 54 1.53 -3.62 12.96
CA ALA A 54 2.80 -3.46 12.26
C ALA A 54 3.03 -4.53 11.18
N LYS A 55 2.43 -5.72 11.33
CA LYS A 55 2.48 -6.80 10.33
C LYS A 55 1.40 -6.71 9.26
N MET A 56 0.34 -5.92 9.47
CA MET A 56 -0.71 -5.75 8.47
C MET A 56 -0.15 -5.05 7.22
N PRO A 57 -0.36 -5.60 6.01
CA PRO A 57 0.07 -4.94 4.79
C PRO A 57 -0.57 -3.55 4.68
N SER A 58 0.25 -2.55 4.39
CA SER A 58 -0.20 -1.22 4.05
C SER A 58 -1.11 -1.24 2.81
N ALA A 59 -1.94 -0.21 2.63
CA ALA A 59 -2.79 -0.09 1.44
C ALA A 59 -1.99 -0.16 0.12
N LYS A 60 -0.72 0.26 0.13
CA LYS A 60 0.18 0.16 -1.02
C LYS A 60 0.60 -1.27 -1.31
N GLU A 61 0.97 -2.03 -0.28
CA GLU A 61 1.30 -3.45 -0.40
C GLU A 61 0.08 -4.27 -0.82
N GLN A 62 -1.12 -3.92 -0.34
CA GLN A 62 -2.37 -4.54 -0.77
C GLN A 62 -2.66 -4.29 -2.25
N PHE A 63 -2.43 -3.06 -2.73
CA PHE A 63 -2.56 -2.73 -4.16
C PHE A 63 -1.57 -3.52 -5.00
N ILE A 64 -0.28 -3.56 -4.62
CA ILE A 64 0.72 -4.36 -5.34
C ILE A 64 0.30 -5.83 -5.35
N ALA A 65 -0.14 -6.37 -4.21
CA ALA A 65 -0.56 -7.75 -4.07
C ALA A 65 -1.77 -8.10 -4.96
N SER A 66 -2.69 -7.15 -5.22
CA SER A 66 -3.87 -7.40 -6.04
C SER A 66 -3.58 -7.39 -7.54
N VAL A 67 -2.66 -6.55 -8.03
CA VAL A 67 -2.31 -6.48 -9.46
C VAL A 67 -1.19 -7.44 -9.87
N LYS A 68 -0.33 -7.84 -8.93
CA LYS A 68 0.84 -8.69 -9.18
C LYS A 68 0.51 -9.99 -9.93
N PRO A 69 -0.51 -10.79 -9.55
CA PRO A 69 -0.74 -12.09 -10.20
C PRO A 69 -0.97 -11.96 -11.71
N GLU A 70 -1.78 -10.98 -12.13
CA GLU A 70 -2.06 -10.72 -13.54
C GLU A 70 -0.83 -10.15 -14.26
N ALA A 71 -0.10 -9.21 -13.63
CA ALA A 71 1.13 -8.68 -14.20
C ALA A 71 2.17 -9.77 -14.47
N GLN A 72 2.32 -10.74 -13.56
CA GLN A 72 3.22 -11.89 -13.78
C GLN A 72 2.71 -12.84 -14.87
N ALA A 73 1.38 -13.03 -14.97
CA ALA A 73 0.79 -13.83 -16.05
C ALA A 73 1.07 -13.21 -17.41
N MET A 74 0.83 -11.90 -17.54
CA MET A 74 1.09 -11.15 -18.77
C MET A 74 2.58 -11.09 -19.12
N MET A 75 3.47 -10.99 -18.13
CA MET A 75 4.91 -11.10 -18.38
C MET A 75 5.28 -12.45 -18.99
N LYS A 76 4.74 -13.56 -18.45
CA LYS A 76 5.02 -14.91 -18.97
C LYS A 76 4.47 -15.12 -20.39
N GLN A 77 3.31 -14.52 -20.68
CA GLN A 77 2.63 -14.70 -21.97
C GLN A 77 3.16 -13.76 -23.06
N HIS A 78 3.54 -12.53 -22.69
CA HIS A 78 3.77 -11.43 -23.61
C HIS A 78 5.12 -10.72 -23.42
N HIS A 79 5.95 -11.16 -22.47
CA HIS A 79 7.26 -10.57 -22.17
C HIS A 79 7.24 -9.10 -21.72
N VAL A 80 6.08 -8.56 -21.33
CA VAL A 80 5.98 -7.26 -20.66
C VAL A 80 6.36 -7.43 -19.20
N TYR A 81 7.48 -6.85 -18.76
CA TYR A 81 7.94 -6.97 -17.36
C TYR A 81 6.83 -6.70 -16.34
N ALA A 82 6.68 -7.59 -15.36
CA ALA A 82 5.68 -7.46 -14.31
C ALA A 82 5.94 -6.21 -13.47
N SER A 83 7.20 -5.91 -13.16
CA SER A 83 7.63 -4.70 -12.46
C SER A 83 7.20 -3.42 -13.19
N ILE A 84 7.31 -3.39 -14.52
CA ILE A 84 6.86 -2.27 -15.37
C ILE A 84 5.34 -2.11 -15.30
N THR A 85 4.60 -3.20 -15.51
CA THR A 85 3.14 -3.19 -15.46
C THR A 85 2.63 -2.69 -14.10
N ILE A 86 3.20 -3.17 -13.00
CA ILE A 86 2.83 -2.75 -11.64
C ILE A 86 3.21 -1.29 -11.40
N ALA A 87 4.39 -0.85 -11.84
CA ALA A 87 4.83 0.54 -11.68
C ALA A 87 3.96 1.52 -12.46
N GLN A 88 3.59 1.20 -13.71
CA GLN A 88 2.63 1.98 -14.49
C GLN A 88 1.27 2.00 -13.80
N ALA A 89 0.75 0.85 -13.36
CA ALA A 89 -0.51 0.80 -12.62
C ALA A 89 -0.46 1.68 -11.37
N ILE A 90 0.62 1.67 -10.60
CA ILE A 90 0.81 2.56 -9.43
C ILE A 90 0.72 4.04 -9.83
N LEU A 91 1.46 4.43 -10.87
CA LEU A 91 1.60 5.82 -11.30
C LEU A 91 0.30 6.36 -11.90
N GLU A 92 -0.26 5.64 -12.87
CA GLU A 92 -1.42 6.07 -13.66
C GLU A 92 -2.72 6.07 -12.85
N SER A 93 -2.87 5.11 -11.93
CA SER A 93 -4.10 4.97 -11.15
C SER A 93 -4.07 5.67 -9.79
N ASN A 94 -2.94 6.29 -9.42
CA ASN A 94 -2.67 6.76 -8.06
C ASN A 94 -2.95 5.64 -7.02
N TRP A 95 -2.27 4.50 -7.14
CA TRP A 95 -2.47 3.32 -6.27
C TRP A 95 -3.91 2.77 -6.27
N GLY A 96 -4.56 2.80 -7.43
CA GLY A 96 -5.94 2.36 -7.64
C GLY A 96 -6.99 3.34 -7.11
N LYS A 97 -6.59 4.53 -6.65
CA LYS A 97 -7.47 5.51 -5.98
C LYS A 97 -8.11 6.51 -6.93
N SER A 98 -7.63 6.64 -8.16
CA SER A 98 -8.29 7.49 -9.14
C SER A 98 -9.74 7.02 -9.33
N THR A 99 -10.67 7.95 -9.58
CA THR A 99 -12.07 7.57 -9.83
C THR A 99 -12.19 6.60 -11.00
N LEU A 100 -11.34 6.79 -12.02
CA LEU A 100 -11.28 5.93 -13.19
C LEU A 100 -10.89 4.49 -12.82
N ALA A 101 -9.85 4.31 -12.01
CA ALA A 101 -9.41 3.00 -11.56
C ALA A 101 -10.34 2.36 -10.54
N ALA A 102 -10.84 3.11 -9.56
CA ALA A 102 -11.63 2.57 -8.46
C ALA A 102 -13.06 2.19 -8.88
N LYS A 103 -13.67 2.95 -9.79
CA LYS A 103 -15.08 2.77 -10.18
C LYS A 103 -15.26 2.05 -11.52
N TYR A 104 -14.31 2.22 -12.44
CA TYR A 104 -14.39 1.69 -13.80
C TYR A 104 -13.24 0.72 -14.13
N TYR A 105 -12.44 0.37 -13.11
CA TYR A 105 -11.36 -0.61 -13.19
C TYR A 105 -10.28 -0.32 -14.24
N ASN A 106 -10.21 0.91 -14.76
CA ASN A 106 -9.24 1.32 -15.76
C ASN A 106 -8.01 1.91 -15.07
N LEU A 107 -6.95 1.10 -14.97
CA LEU A 107 -5.72 1.44 -14.26
C LEU A 107 -4.81 2.38 -15.05
N PHE A 108 -4.87 2.33 -16.39
CA PHE A 108 -3.89 2.94 -17.29
C PHE A 108 -4.43 4.14 -18.08
N GLY A 109 -5.66 4.59 -17.79
CA GLY A 109 -6.25 5.74 -18.47
C GLY A 109 -6.65 5.47 -19.92
N VAL A 110 -6.93 4.22 -20.29
CA VAL A 110 -7.24 3.82 -21.68
C VAL A 110 -8.49 4.53 -22.16
N LYS A 111 -8.38 5.23 -23.29
CA LYS A 111 -9.49 5.89 -23.98
C LYS A 111 -10.15 4.93 -24.96
N SER A 112 -11.47 5.03 -25.13
CA SER A 112 -12.23 4.24 -26.11
C SER A 112 -13.30 5.11 -26.74
N ASP A 113 -13.50 4.98 -28.05
CA ASP A 113 -14.60 5.65 -28.76
C ASP A 113 -15.89 4.83 -28.79
N ASP A 114 -15.84 3.54 -28.41
CA ASP A 114 -17.03 2.68 -28.36
C ASP A 114 -17.92 3.07 -27.16
N PRO A 115 -19.15 3.57 -27.39
CA PRO A 115 -20.04 3.98 -26.32
C PRO A 115 -20.53 2.81 -25.45
N ASN A 116 -20.43 1.56 -25.92
CA ASN A 116 -20.93 0.39 -25.19
C ASN A 116 -19.99 -0.06 -24.07
N ASN A 117 -18.69 0.26 -24.18
CA ASN A 117 -17.66 -0.16 -23.23
C ASN A 117 -16.94 1.02 -22.56
N SER A 118 -17.49 2.23 -22.64
CA SER A 118 -16.80 3.44 -22.18
C SER A 118 -17.67 4.38 -21.35
N LYS A 119 -17.02 5.29 -20.62
CA LYS A 119 -17.66 6.34 -19.85
C LYS A 119 -16.99 7.68 -20.10
N VAL A 120 -17.81 8.72 -20.27
CA VAL A 120 -17.33 10.11 -20.35
C VAL A 120 -17.15 10.65 -18.93
N LEU A 121 -15.95 11.14 -18.63
CA LEU A 121 -15.58 11.73 -17.35
C LEU A 121 -14.82 13.05 -17.59
N ARG A 122 -14.90 13.97 -16.62
CA ARG A 122 -14.02 15.14 -16.61
C ARG A 122 -12.60 14.70 -16.26
N THR A 123 -11.63 15.12 -17.05
CA THR A 123 -10.20 14.87 -16.84
C THR A 123 -9.42 16.17 -16.99
N GLN A 124 -8.22 16.22 -16.41
CA GLN A 124 -7.28 17.30 -16.66
C GLN A 124 -6.31 16.87 -17.75
N GLU A 125 -6.07 17.74 -18.72
CA GLU A 125 -5.06 17.56 -19.78
C GLU A 125 -4.13 18.76 -19.75
N TYR A 126 -2.85 18.53 -20.06
CA TYR A 126 -1.86 19.59 -20.16
C TYR A 126 -1.68 19.98 -21.63
N VAL A 127 -2.22 21.14 -22.01
CA VAL A 127 -2.23 21.61 -23.40
C VAL A 127 -1.63 23.02 -23.42
N ASN A 128 -0.64 23.23 -24.29
CA ASN A 128 0.03 24.53 -24.47
C ASN A 128 0.61 25.15 -23.19
N GLY A 129 1.07 24.33 -22.24
CA GLY A 129 1.68 24.83 -20.99
C GLY A 129 0.69 25.03 -19.84
N GLU A 130 -0.60 24.74 -20.04
CA GLU A 130 -1.63 24.94 -19.03
C GLU A 130 -2.47 23.67 -18.80
N TRP A 131 -2.91 23.48 -17.55
CA TRP A 131 -3.87 22.44 -17.21
C TRP A 131 -5.28 22.90 -17.53
N ILE A 132 -5.96 22.19 -18.44
CA ILE A 132 -7.36 22.43 -18.77
C ILE A 132 -8.21 21.22 -18.35
N THR A 133 -9.45 21.48 -17.95
CA THR A 133 -10.41 20.39 -17.70
C THR A 133 -11.25 20.14 -18.93
N ILE A 134 -11.17 18.94 -19.48
CA ILE A 134 -11.96 18.51 -20.64
C ILE A 134 -12.77 17.26 -20.30
N ASN A 135 -13.69 16.88 -21.19
CA ASN A 135 -14.34 15.57 -21.12
C ASN A 135 -13.52 14.56 -21.91
N GLY A 136 -13.06 13.50 -21.24
CA GLY A 136 -12.45 12.34 -21.88
C GLY A 136 -13.40 11.16 -21.86
N ARG A 137 -13.39 10.32 -22.91
CA ARG A 137 -14.11 9.05 -22.96
C ARG A 137 -13.13 7.92 -22.67
N PHE A 138 -13.35 7.23 -21.56
CA PHE A 138 -12.45 6.20 -21.06
C PHE A 138 -13.11 4.84 -21.09
N GLN A 139 -12.34 3.81 -21.42
CA GLN A 139 -12.81 2.43 -21.39
C GLN A 139 -13.17 2.01 -19.95
N VAL A 140 -14.17 1.15 -19.83
CA VAL A 140 -14.64 0.54 -18.59
C VAL A 140 -14.31 -0.94 -18.65
N TYR A 141 -13.70 -1.46 -17.59
CA TYR A 141 -13.35 -2.87 -17.48
C TYR A 141 -14.20 -3.57 -16.42
N ALA A 142 -14.26 -4.90 -16.48
CA ALA A 142 -14.92 -5.71 -15.46
C ALA A 142 -14.07 -5.87 -14.18
N SER A 143 -12.74 -5.72 -14.30
CA SER A 143 -11.79 -5.87 -13.21
C SER A 143 -10.45 -5.21 -13.55
N TRP A 144 -9.60 -5.01 -12.55
CA TRP A 144 -8.22 -4.57 -12.77
C TRP A 144 -7.43 -5.55 -13.62
N ASN A 145 -7.71 -6.85 -13.51
CA ASN A 145 -7.05 -7.87 -14.34
C ASN A 145 -7.36 -7.65 -15.83
N ALA A 146 -8.62 -7.36 -16.17
CA ALA A 146 -8.99 -7.06 -17.56
C ALA A 146 -8.31 -5.79 -18.08
N SER A 147 -8.09 -4.79 -17.23
CA SER A 147 -7.31 -3.60 -17.61
C SER A 147 -5.82 -3.89 -17.79
N ILE A 148 -5.24 -4.83 -17.03
CA ILE A 148 -3.84 -5.26 -17.14
C ILE A 148 -3.62 -6.09 -18.41
N ASP A 149 -4.54 -6.99 -18.72
CA ASP A 149 -4.54 -7.77 -19.96
C ASP A 149 -4.57 -6.86 -21.20
N ASP A 150 -5.53 -5.93 -21.25
CA ASP A 150 -5.63 -4.96 -22.36
C ASP A 150 -4.38 -4.08 -22.50
N HIS A 151 -3.78 -3.68 -21.38
CA HIS A 151 -2.50 -2.96 -21.38
C HIS A 151 -1.35 -3.82 -21.93
N ALA A 152 -1.28 -5.11 -21.59
CA ALA A 152 -0.28 -6.01 -22.16
C ALA A 152 -0.48 -6.18 -23.66
N LEU A 153 -1.73 -6.31 -24.11
CA LEU A 153 -2.07 -6.38 -25.54
C LEU A 153 -1.71 -5.10 -26.30
N LEU A 154 -1.84 -3.92 -25.68
CA LEU A 154 -1.33 -2.67 -26.26
C LEU A 154 0.19 -2.74 -26.50
N MET A 155 0.96 -3.27 -25.55
CA MET A 155 2.41 -3.41 -25.70
C MET A 155 2.78 -4.39 -26.82
N VAL A 156 2.01 -5.47 -26.97
CA VAL A 156 2.24 -6.49 -28.00
C VAL A 156 1.84 -6.00 -29.38
N ASN A 157 0.68 -5.37 -29.50
CA ASN A 157 0.06 -5.04 -30.78
C ASN A 157 0.38 -3.63 -31.27
N GLY A 158 0.93 -2.77 -30.41
CA GLY A 158 1.08 -1.35 -30.69
C GLY A 158 -0.27 -0.64 -30.79
N THR A 159 -0.26 0.54 -31.40
CA THR A 159 -1.48 1.33 -31.65
C THR A 159 -2.05 1.02 -33.03
N THR A 160 -3.30 1.46 -33.26
CA THR A 160 -3.98 1.28 -34.55
C THR A 160 -3.24 1.90 -35.74
N TYR A 161 -2.43 2.94 -35.51
CA TYR A 161 -1.64 3.62 -36.54
C TYR A 161 -0.16 3.20 -36.56
N ASN A 162 0.33 2.52 -35.51
CA ASN A 162 1.68 2.01 -35.45
C ASN A 162 1.73 0.72 -34.61
N SER A 163 1.65 -0.42 -35.29
CA SER A 163 1.68 -1.75 -34.64
C SER A 163 3.03 -2.13 -34.03
N GLN A 164 4.09 -1.36 -34.34
CA GLN A 164 5.44 -1.58 -33.80
C GLN A 164 5.81 -0.56 -32.72
N GLN A 165 4.88 0.29 -32.29
CA GLN A 165 5.16 1.40 -31.37
C GLN A 165 5.88 0.95 -30.09
N TYR A 166 5.52 -0.21 -29.55
CA TYR A 166 6.08 -0.74 -28.29
C TYR A 166 6.97 -1.97 -28.49
N ALA A 167 7.41 -2.28 -29.71
CA ALA A 167 8.23 -3.47 -29.99
C ALA A 167 9.53 -3.50 -29.16
N GLN A 168 10.14 -2.34 -28.89
CA GLN A 168 11.34 -2.25 -28.04
C GLN A 168 11.06 -2.46 -26.55
N VAL A 169 9.81 -2.26 -26.10
CA VAL A 169 9.40 -2.58 -24.72
C VAL A 169 9.38 -4.09 -24.52
N ILE A 170 8.87 -4.82 -25.52
CA ILE A 170 8.82 -6.29 -25.52
C ILE A 170 10.22 -6.90 -25.66
N ALA A 171 11.08 -6.29 -26.49
CA ALA A 171 12.44 -6.76 -26.73
C ALA A 171 13.44 -6.37 -25.62
N ALA A 172 13.02 -5.61 -24.62
CA ALA A 172 13.87 -5.13 -23.55
C ALA A 172 14.47 -6.29 -22.74
N THR A 173 15.75 -6.15 -22.37
CA THR A 173 16.47 -7.15 -21.56
C THR A 173 16.48 -6.85 -20.07
N SER A 174 15.92 -5.72 -19.68
CA SER A 174 15.77 -5.29 -18.29
C SER A 174 14.56 -4.37 -18.14
N TYR A 175 14.05 -4.20 -16.91
CA TYR A 175 12.98 -3.23 -16.66
C TYR A 175 13.44 -1.79 -16.94
N GLN A 176 14.74 -1.49 -16.79
CA GLN A 176 15.30 -0.17 -17.11
C GLN A 176 15.23 0.09 -18.62
N ASP A 177 15.59 -0.90 -19.43
CA ASP A 177 15.48 -0.81 -20.89
C ASP A 177 14.02 -0.68 -21.32
N ALA A 178 13.11 -1.44 -20.69
CA ALA A 178 11.67 -1.35 -20.96
C ALA A 178 11.10 0.03 -20.59
N ALA A 179 11.49 0.60 -19.45
CA ALA A 179 11.09 1.95 -19.05
C ALA A 179 11.60 3.02 -20.03
N GLN A 180 12.84 2.89 -20.49
CA GLN A 180 13.40 3.80 -21.50
C GLN A 180 12.72 3.63 -22.86
N ALA A 181 12.40 2.39 -23.25
CA ALA A 181 11.65 2.10 -24.47
C ALA A 181 10.25 2.72 -24.43
N LEU A 182 9.54 2.67 -23.29
CA LEU A 182 8.25 3.34 -23.11
C LEU A 182 8.35 4.86 -23.29
N GLN A 183 9.38 5.49 -22.72
CA GLN A 183 9.65 6.93 -22.91
C GLN A 183 9.89 7.26 -24.38
N ASN A 184 10.74 6.49 -25.05
CA ASN A 184 11.09 6.71 -26.46
C ASN A 184 9.90 6.46 -27.40
N ALA A 185 9.02 5.51 -27.05
CA ALA A 185 7.79 5.18 -27.77
C ALA A 185 6.67 6.22 -27.58
N GLY A 186 6.89 7.23 -26.72
CA GLY A 186 5.92 8.28 -26.45
C GLY A 186 4.71 7.82 -25.66
N TYR A 187 4.86 6.84 -24.75
CA TYR A 187 3.76 6.41 -23.89
C TYR A 187 3.19 7.56 -23.04
N ALA A 188 4.06 8.44 -22.55
CA ALA A 188 3.69 9.66 -21.83
C ALA A 188 4.48 10.87 -22.36
N THR A 189 3.87 12.05 -22.28
CA THR A 189 4.52 13.33 -22.64
C THR A 189 5.49 13.84 -21.57
N ASP A 190 5.50 13.21 -20.39
CA ASP A 190 6.39 13.55 -19.30
C ASP A 190 7.84 13.18 -19.64
N PRO A 191 8.79 14.12 -19.66
CA PRO A 191 10.19 13.86 -20.00
C PRO A 191 10.93 13.01 -18.94
N THR A 192 10.32 12.77 -17.78
CA THR A 192 10.88 12.00 -16.65
C THR A 192 10.13 10.69 -16.41
N TYR A 193 9.32 10.24 -17.37
CA TYR A 193 8.48 9.07 -17.22
C TYR A 193 9.29 7.80 -16.90
N ALA A 194 10.35 7.51 -17.66
CA ALA A 194 11.19 6.34 -17.42
C ALA A 194 11.82 6.34 -16.01
N SER A 195 12.35 7.49 -15.58
CA SER A 195 13.00 7.60 -14.26
C SER A 195 12.00 7.47 -13.11
N LYS A 196 10.75 7.93 -13.29
CA LYS A 196 9.66 7.70 -12.33
C LYS A 196 9.32 6.22 -12.20
N LEU A 197 9.18 5.48 -13.31
CA LEU A 197 8.92 4.04 -13.28
C LEU A 197 10.06 3.29 -12.57
N ILE A 198 11.32 3.54 -12.96
CA ILE A 198 12.50 2.94 -12.34
C ILE A 198 12.54 3.24 -10.84
N SER A 199 12.25 4.47 -10.43
CA SER A 199 12.22 4.86 -9.02
C SER A 199 11.13 4.14 -8.23
N ILE A 200 9.94 3.94 -8.83
CA ILE A 200 8.85 3.16 -8.22
C ILE A 200 9.28 1.69 -8.08
N ILE A 201 9.83 1.09 -9.13
CA ILE A 201 10.31 -0.29 -9.13
C ILE A 201 11.32 -0.50 -8.01
N GLN A 202 12.35 0.34 -7.93
CA GLN A 202 13.39 0.24 -6.90
C GLN A 202 12.84 0.45 -5.47
N LYS A 203 11.97 1.46 -5.29
CA LYS A 203 11.41 1.80 -3.98
C LYS A 203 10.57 0.68 -3.39
N TYR A 204 9.80 -0.02 -4.22
CA TYR A 204 8.92 -1.12 -3.79
C TYR A 204 9.48 -2.50 -4.16
N LYS A 205 10.72 -2.56 -4.65
CA LYS A 205 11.43 -3.78 -5.06
C LYS A 205 10.60 -4.64 -6.01
N LEU A 206 9.95 -4.02 -6.99
CA LEU A 206 9.00 -4.71 -7.88
C LEU A 206 9.68 -5.67 -8.86
N ASP A 207 10.98 -5.49 -9.09
CA ASP A 207 11.85 -6.37 -9.89
C ASP A 207 11.91 -7.80 -9.34
N GLN A 208 11.60 -8.01 -8.06
CA GLN A 208 11.44 -9.35 -7.48
C GLN A 208 10.31 -10.17 -8.13
N TYR A 209 9.42 -9.53 -8.91
CA TYR A 209 8.31 -10.19 -9.61
C TYR A 209 8.63 -10.54 -11.07
N ASP A 210 9.82 -10.19 -11.56
CA ASP A 210 10.25 -10.39 -12.95
C ASP A 210 10.87 -11.78 -13.22
N SER A 211 10.58 -12.75 -12.34
CA SER A 211 11.10 -14.13 -12.39
C SER A 211 9.99 -15.17 -12.32
#